data_AF-A0A6M3LY72-F1
#
_entry.id   AF-A0A6M3LY72-F1
#
_cell.length_a   1.000
_cell.length_b   1.000
_cell.length_c   1.000
_cell.angle_alpha   90.00
_cell.angle_beta   90.00
_cell.angle_gamma   90.00
#
_symmetry.space_group_name_H-M   'P 1'
#
loop_
_entity.id
_entity.type
_entity.pdbx_description
1 polymer ?
#
loop_
_entity_poly.entity_id
_entity_poly.type
_entity_poly.pdbx_seq_one_letter_code
_entity_poly.pdbx_strand_id
1 'polypeptide(L)'
;MLDIRDATKLYKILASHLPEEKPEEALDFIGQIVESIIEKEQHSDFTDAIILIYGKTLEELSEILPQKVLALFVKGLEENKVILLQDFMQKVGFNASD
;
A
#
# COMPACT_ATOMS: atom_id res chain seq x y z
N MET A 1 9.68 -6.62 6.62
CA MET A 1 8.78 -5.75 7.41
C MET A 1 9.47 -4.41 7.54
N LEU A 2 8.81 -3.35 7.10
CA LEU A 2 9.36 -1.99 7.11
C LEU A 2 9.64 -1.49 8.53
N ASP A 3 10.61 -0.59 8.67
CA ASP A 3 10.76 0.19 9.90
C ASP A 3 9.62 1.20 10.03
N ILE A 4 9.49 1.84 11.20
CA ILE A 4 8.37 2.77 11.45
C ILE A 4 8.39 3.96 10.49
N ARG A 5 9.56 4.46 10.09
CA ARG A 5 9.69 5.61 9.19
C ARG A 5 9.17 5.26 7.80
N ASP A 6 9.58 4.12 7.28
CA ASP A 6 9.20 3.69 5.95
C ASP A 6 7.77 3.11 5.93
N ALA A 7 7.28 2.55 7.04
CA ALA A 7 5.86 2.24 7.22
C ALA A 7 4.99 3.51 7.17
N THR A 8 5.42 4.62 7.80
CA THR A 8 4.71 5.90 7.67
C THR A 8 4.68 6.40 6.23
N LYS A 9 5.77 6.24 5.48
CA LYS A 9 5.76 6.58 4.04
C LYS A 9 4.79 5.72 3.25
N LEU A 10 4.73 4.42 3.54
CA LEU A 10 3.77 3.52 2.90
C LEU A 10 2.33 3.97 3.20
N TYR A 11 2.04 4.32 4.46
CA TYR A 11 0.73 4.87 4.83
C TYR A 11 0.40 6.14 4.03
N LYS A 12 1.36 7.05 3.84
CA LYS A 12 1.15 8.27 3.04
C LYS A 12 0.86 7.98 1.57
N ILE A 13 1.60 7.06 0.95
CA ILE A 13 1.34 6.64 -0.44
C ILE A 13 -0.10 6.13 -0.58
N LEU A 14 -0.56 5.34 0.38
CA LEU A 14 -1.86 4.69 0.31
C LEU A 14 -3.01 5.56 0.83
N ALA A 15 -2.75 6.73 1.40
CA ALA A 15 -3.71 7.45 2.24
C ALA A 15 -5.03 7.79 1.54
N SER A 16 -4.97 8.13 0.25
CA SER A 16 -6.17 8.38 -0.58
C SER A 16 -6.96 7.12 -0.91
N HIS A 17 -6.41 5.94 -0.66
CA HIS A 17 -6.96 4.63 -1.03
C HIS A 17 -7.37 3.79 0.16
N LEU A 18 -7.07 4.23 1.38
CA LEU A 18 -7.42 3.49 2.58
C LEU A 18 -8.93 3.50 2.79
N PRO A 19 -9.56 2.32 2.93
CA PRO A 19 -10.97 2.22 3.30
C PRO A 19 -11.31 2.98 4.57
N GLU A 20 -12.46 3.67 4.57
CA GLU A 20 -13.00 4.30 5.77
C GLU A 20 -13.51 3.23 6.76
N GLU A 21 -14.21 2.23 6.24
CA GLU A 21 -14.68 1.07 6.99
C GLU A 21 -13.69 -0.08 6.84
N LYS A 22 -13.34 -0.72 7.97
CA LYS A 22 -12.41 -1.86 7.96
C LYS A 22 -13.20 -3.16 7.82
N PRO A 23 -13.00 -3.93 6.74
CA PRO A 23 -13.56 -5.26 6.63
C PRO A 23 -12.89 -6.19 7.64
N GLU A 24 -13.56 -7.30 7.96
CA GLU A 24 -13.04 -8.31 8.91
C GLU A 24 -11.79 -9.01 8.36
N GLU A 25 -11.72 -9.21 7.04
CA GLU A 25 -10.63 -9.91 6.38
C GLU A 25 -9.57 -8.94 5.84
N ALA A 26 -8.29 -9.24 6.11
CA ALA A 26 -7.18 -8.41 5.65
C ALA A 26 -7.05 -8.36 4.11
N LEU A 27 -7.45 -9.44 3.42
CA LEU A 27 -7.42 -9.47 1.95
C LEU A 27 -8.51 -8.60 1.33
N ASP A 28 -9.69 -8.53 1.94
CA ASP A 28 -10.76 -7.61 1.50
C ASP A 28 -10.31 -6.15 1.63
N PHE A 29 -9.63 -5.83 2.73
CA PHE A 29 -9.05 -4.49 2.93
C PHE A 29 -8.04 -4.13 1.84
N ILE A 30 -7.16 -5.07 1.49
CA ILE A 30 -6.19 -4.89 0.40
C ILE A 30 -6.91 -4.80 -0.96
N GLY A 31 -7.95 -5.60 -1.18
CA GLY A 31 -8.79 -5.55 -2.37
C GLY A 31 -9.37 -4.17 -2.61
N GLN A 32 -9.94 -3.55 -1.57
CA GLN A 32 -10.49 -2.19 -1.67
C GLN A 32 -9.41 -1.13 -1.96
N ILE A 33 -8.19 -1.28 -1.45
CA ILE A 33 -7.06 -0.40 -1.81
C ILE A 33 -6.76 -0.53 -3.31
N VAL A 34 -6.68 -1.76 -3.83
CA VAL A 34 -6.42 -2.03 -5.25
C VAL A 34 -7.52 -1.43 -6.13
N GLU A 35 -8.78 -1.66 -5.78
CA GLU A 35 -9.93 -1.08 -6.48
C GLU A 35 -9.87 0.44 -6.48
N SER A 36 -9.61 1.07 -5.33
CA SER A 36 -9.50 2.53 -5.22
C SER A 36 -8.39 3.12 -6.09
N ILE A 37 -7.22 2.46 -6.17
CA ILE A 37 -6.11 2.91 -7.03
C ILE A 37 -6.52 2.85 -8.51
N ILE A 38 -7.22 1.78 -8.90
CA ILE A 38 -7.70 1.61 -10.29
C ILE A 38 -8.75 2.67 -10.62
N GLU A 39 -9.76 2.85 -9.78
CA GLU A 39 -10.86 3.80 -10.00
C GLU A 39 -10.40 5.25 -10.05
N LYS A 40 -9.36 5.61 -9.28
CA LYS A 40 -8.80 6.96 -9.25
C LYS A 40 -7.69 7.19 -10.28
N GLU A 41 -7.35 6.18 -11.09
CA GLU A 41 -6.27 6.20 -12.07
C GLU A 41 -4.89 6.55 -11.45
N GLN A 42 -4.69 6.28 -10.16
CA GLN A 42 -3.44 6.60 -9.43
C GLN A 42 -2.42 5.45 -9.51
N HIS A 43 -2.22 4.87 -10.69
CA HIS A 43 -1.43 3.65 -10.88
C HIS A 43 0.04 3.75 -10.43
N SER A 44 0.58 4.97 -10.30
CA SER A 44 1.91 5.21 -9.71
C SER A 44 2.03 4.66 -8.29
N ASP A 45 0.93 4.60 -7.54
CA ASP A 45 0.95 4.23 -6.12
C ASP A 45 1.21 2.73 -5.95
N PHE A 46 0.90 1.91 -6.98
CA PHE A 46 1.38 0.52 -7.03
C PHE A 46 2.90 0.47 -7.06
N THR A 47 3.52 1.19 -7.99
CA THR A 47 4.97 1.15 -8.18
C THR A 47 5.71 1.78 -7.01
N ASP A 48 5.23 2.92 -6.49
CA ASP A 48 5.87 3.62 -5.38
C ASP A 48 5.85 2.77 -4.10
N ALA A 49 4.74 2.08 -3.82
CA ALA A 49 4.66 1.14 -2.71
C ALA A 49 5.62 -0.04 -2.90
N ILE A 50 5.70 -0.64 -4.08
CA ILE A 50 6.61 -1.76 -4.36
C ILE A 50 8.08 -1.33 -4.24
N ILE A 51 8.44 -0.16 -4.77
CA ILE A 51 9.78 0.43 -4.66
C ILE A 51 10.14 0.62 -3.19
N LEU A 52 9.23 1.17 -2.38
CA LEU A 52 9.44 1.38 -0.96
C LEU A 52 9.59 0.05 -0.19
N ILE A 53 8.74 -0.94 -0.46
CA ILE A 53 8.71 -2.21 0.27
C ILE A 53 9.90 -3.09 -0.08
N TYR A 54 10.27 -3.17 -1.36
CA TYR A 54 11.23 -4.13 -1.87
C TYR A 54 12.55 -3.51 -2.35
N GLY A 55 12.68 -2.18 -2.32
CA GLY A 55 13.88 -1.47 -2.78
C GLY A 55 14.15 -1.62 -4.27
N LYS A 56 13.12 -1.93 -5.07
CA LYS A 56 13.22 -2.09 -6.51
C LYS A 56 13.31 -0.74 -7.21
N THR A 57 13.85 -0.72 -8.41
CA THR A 57 13.82 0.43 -9.33
C THR A 57 12.65 0.29 -10.32
N LEU A 58 12.26 1.40 -10.95
CA LEU A 58 11.24 1.38 -12.02
C LEU A 58 11.69 0.52 -13.21
N GLU A 59 12.99 0.53 -13.53
CA GLU A 59 13.56 -0.31 -14.59
C GLU A 59 13.36 -1.79 -14.27
N GLU A 60 13.70 -2.23 -13.06
CA GLU A 60 13.48 -3.61 -12.62
C GLU A 60 11.99 -4.01 -12.62
N LEU A 61 11.08 -3.07 -12.33
CA LEU A 61 9.65 -3.33 -12.38
C LEU A 61 9.12 -3.43 -13.81
N SER A 62 9.70 -2.69 -14.75
CA SER A 62 9.30 -2.71 -16.17
C SER A 62 9.60 -4.04 -16.86
N GLU A 63 10.57 -4.80 -16.34
CA GLU A 63 10.91 -6.15 -16.82
C GLU A 63 9.95 -7.24 -16.28
N ILE A 64 9.10 -6.89 -15.32
CA ILE A 64 8.17 -7.82 -14.67
C ILE A 64 6.80 -7.72 -15.36
N LEU A 65 6.18 -8.88 -15.61
CA LEU A 65 4.83 -8.94 -16.14
C LEU A 65 3.83 -8.22 -15.21
N PRO A 66 2.87 -7.42 -15.72
CA PRO A 66 1.95 -6.62 -14.89
C PRO A 66 1.23 -7.42 -13.80
N GLN A 67 0.78 -8.64 -14.10
CA GLN A 67 0.12 -9.51 -13.11
C GLN A 67 1.04 -9.90 -11.94
N LYS A 68 2.37 -9.97 -12.17
CA LYS A 68 3.35 -10.21 -11.12
C LYS A 68 3.64 -8.94 -10.32
N VAL A 69 3.58 -7.76 -10.94
CA VAL A 69 3.67 -6.47 -10.24
C VAL A 69 2.50 -6.33 -9.26
N LEU A 70 1.27 -6.63 -9.70
CA LEU A 70 0.10 -6.64 -8.83
C LEU A 70 0.25 -7.65 -7.68
N ALA A 71 0.72 -8.86 -7.97
CA ALA A 71 0.95 -9.87 -6.93
C ALA A 71 2.02 -9.42 -5.90
N LEU A 72 3.08 -8.74 -6.35
CA LEU A 72 4.09 -8.15 -5.47
C LEU A 72 3.48 -7.05 -4.58
N PHE A 73 2.64 -6.19 -5.14
CA PHE A 73 1.94 -5.15 -4.38
C PHE A 73 1.08 -5.77 -3.26
N VAL A 74 0.17 -6.68 -3.60
CA VAL A 74 -0.74 -7.34 -2.65
C VAL A 74 0.05 -8.02 -1.54
N LYS A 75 1.06 -8.81 -1.92
CA LYS A 75 1.94 -9.49 -0.96
C LYS A 75 2.68 -8.50 -0.06
N GLY A 76 3.17 -7.39 -0.62
CA GLY A 76 3.87 -6.36 0.15
C GLY A 76 2.97 -5.70 1.19
N LEU A 77 1.71 -5.45 0.86
CA LEU A 77 0.73 -4.89 1.80
C LEU A 77 0.38 -5.87 2.92
N GLU A 78 0.23 -7.16 2.59
CA GLU A 78 -0.02 -8.23 3.56
C GLU A 78 1.18 -8.40 4.53
N GLU A 79 2.40 -8.51 3.99
CA GLU A 79 3.63 -8.69 4.76
C GLU A 79 3.92 -7.52 5.72
N ASN A 80 3.47 -6.31 5.36
CA ASN A 80 3.57 -5.11 6.18
C ASN A 80 2.31 -4.79 6.98
N LYS A 81 1.32 -5.69 6.99
CA LYS A 81 0.11 -5.61 7.81
C LYS A 81 -0.59 -4.25 7.69
N VAL A 82 -0.83 -3.79 6.47
CA VAL A 82 -1.33 -2.44 6.17
C VAL A 82 -2.61 -2.07 6.94
N ILE A 83 -3.49 -3.04 7.22
CA ILE A 83 -4.69 -2.82 8.04
C ILE A 83 -4.33 -2.40 9.48
N LEU A 84 -3.34 -3.05 10.10
CA LEU A 84 -2.86 -2.70 11.43
C LEU A 84 -2.07 -1.39 11.43
N LEU A 85 -1.40 -1.08 10.31
CA LEU A 85 -0.73 0.20 10.13
C LEU A 85 -1.76 1.34 10.12
N GLN A 86 -2.88 1.20 9.39
CA GLN A 86 -3.96 2.19 9.43
C GLN A 86 -4.53 2.34 10.84
N ASP A 87 -4.78 1.23 11.55
CA ASP A 87 -5.22 1.27 12.95
C ASP A 87 -4.27 2.07 13.83
N PHE A 88 -2.97 1.80 13.70
CA PHE A 88 -1.95 2.47 14.48
C PHE A 88 -1.93 3.97 14.19
N MET A 89 -1.90 4.36 12.91
CA MET A 89 -1.85 5.77 12.51
C MET A 89 -3.07 6.56 12.98
N GLN A 90 -4.27 6.00 12.83
CA GLN A 90 -5.49 6.62 13.33
C GLN A 90 -5.47 6.77 14.86
N LYS A 91 -5.00 5.76 15.60
CA LYS A 91 -4.91 5.81 17.07
C LYS A 91 -3.95 6.87 17.58
N VAL A 92 -2.84 7.11 16.89
CA VAL A 92 -1.87 8.16 17.28
C VAL A 92 -2.22 9.53 16.71
N GLY A 93 -3.32 9.65 15.96
CA GLY A 93 -3.77 10.91 15.36
C GLY A 93 -2.90 11.39 14.20
N PHE A 94 -2.19 10.47 13.52
CA PHE A 94 -1.36 10.80 12.37
C PHE A 94 -2.21 11.00 11.12
N ASN A 95 -2.20 12.21 10.55
CA ASN A 95 -2.82 12.47 9.25
C ASN A 95 -1.76 12.35 8.14
N ALA A 96 -2.14 11.70 7.04
CA ALA A 96 -1.24 11.57 5.88
C ALA A 96 -0.88 12.92 5.23
N SER A 97 -1.67 13.96 5.52
CA SER A 97 -1.51 15.33 5.07
C SER A 97 -0.44 16.12 5.86
N ASP A 98 0.00 15.63 7.02
CA ASP A 98 1.03 16.24 7.87
C ASP A 98 2.45 15.85 7.42
#